data_AF-A0A087U035-F1
#
_entry.id   AF-A0A087U035-F1
#
_cell.length_a   1.000
_cell.length_b   1.000
_cell.length_c   1.000
_cell.angle_alpha   90.00
_cell.angle_beta   90.00
_cell.angle_gamma   90.00
#
_symmetry.space_group_name_H-M   'P 1'
#
loop_
_entity.id
_entity.type
_entity.pdbx_description
1 polymer ?
#
loop_
_entity_poly.entity_id
_entity_poly.type
_entity_poly.pdbx_seq_one_letter_code
_entity_poly.pdbx_strand_id
1 'polypeptide(L)'
;MEAFYQLESQVEQNIFLRGYIKVKEVKRRRLKDNSKIPRSRSFTYYFRRVGKDDISVCKKYFKVTYQVRDGRLYDCCCKEQVSLLIDHCGLHIPGSKIDLHRLTNLICILSN
;
A
#
# COMPACT_ATOMS: atom_id res chain seq x y z
N MET A 1 6.75 -7.22 -11.38
CA MET A 1 5.78 -6.42 -12.15
C MET A 1 4.71 -7.30 -12.77
N GLU A 2 5.07 -8.40 -13.42
CA GLU A 2 4.11 -9.41 -13.93
C GLU A 2 3.14 -9.91 -12.85
N ALA A 3 3.64 -10.13 -11.63
CA ALA A 3 2.85 -10.53 -10.48
C ALA A 3 1.65 -9.60 -10.16
N PHE A 4 1.69 -8.30 -10.52
CA PHE A 4 0.56 -7.39 -10.27
C PHE A 4 -0.61 -7.65 -11.23
N TYR A 5 -0.30 -7.96 -12.50
CA TYR A 5 -1.30 -8.18 -13.54
C TYR A 5 -1.87 -9.61 -13.51
N GLN A 6 -1.20 -10.53 -12.83
CA GLN A 6 -1.69 -11.87 -12.54
C GLN A 6 -2.77 -11.90 -11.43
N LEU A 7 -2.97 -10.78 -10.72
CA LEU A 7 -4.00 -10.66 -9.69
C LEU A 7 -5.35 -10.38 -10.33
N GLU A 8 -6.28 -11.31 -10.16
CA GLU A 8 -7.62 -11.25 -10.74
C GLU A 8 -8.54 -10.29 -9.97
N SER A 9 -8.34 -10.17 -8.64
CA SER A 9 -9.18 -9.33 -7.80
C SER A 9 -8.62 -7.92 -7.60
N GLN A 10 -9.49 -6.91 -7.69
CA GLN A 10 -9.15 -5.53 -7.38
C GLN A 10 -8.69 -5.37 -5.92
N VAL A 11 -9.17 -6.22 -5.01
CA VAL A 11 -8.75 -6.23 -3.60
C VAL A 11 -7.30 -6.68 -3.47
N GLU A 12 -6.93 -7.78 -4.13
CA GLU A 12 -5.55 -8.32 -4.12
C GLU A 12 -4.57 -7.31 -4.71
N GLN A 13 -4.94 -6.69 -5.83
CA GLN A 13 -4.14 -5.62 -6.42
C GLN A 13 -3.97 -4.42 -5.47
N ASN A 14 -5.00 -4.05 -4.70
CA ASN A 14 -4.89 -2.95 -3.74
C ASN A 14 -3.99 -3.31 -2.55
N ILE A 15 -4.05 -4.56 -2.07
CA ILE A 15 -3.14 -5.08 -1.03
C ILE A 15 -1.70 -5.04 -1.53
N PHE A 16 -1.47 -5.51 -2.76
CA PHE A 16 -0.17 -5.46 -3.41
C PHE A 16 0.38 -4.03 -3.48
N LEU A 17 -0.42 -3.07 -3.99
CA LEU A 17 0.00 -1.66 -4.07
C LEU A 17 0.31 -1.08 -2.69
N ARG A 18 -0.48 -1.44 -1.67
CA ARG A 18 -0.28 -0.95 -0.30
C ARG A 18 1.02 -1.43 0.31
N GLY A 19 1.47 -2.65 0.00
CA GLY A 19 2.79 -3.15 0.43
C GLY A 19 3.96 -2.27 -0.03
N TYR A 20 3.78 -1.53 -1.12
CA TYR A 20 4.80 -0.63 -1.68
C TYR A 20 4.59 0.85 -1.33
N ILE A 21 3.58 1.19 -0.52
CA ILE A 21 3.25 2.57 -0.17
C ILE A 21 3.36 2.76 1.35
N LYS A 22 4.29 3.61 1.78
CA LYS A 22 4.37 4.02 3.20
C LYS A 22 3.59 5.31 3.40
N VAL A 23 2.62 5.27 4.31
CA VAL A 23 1.85 6.44 4.73
C VAL A 23 2.54 7.04 5.95
N LYS A 24 2.83 8.34 5.90
CA LYS A 24 3.42 9.09 7.01
C LYS A 24 2.55 10.29 7.35
N GLU A 25 2.41 10.56 8.64
CA GLU A 25 1.80 11.81 9.09
C GLU A 25 2.66 13.02 8.70
N VAL A 26 1.99 14.09 8.28
CA VAL A 26 2.67 15.31 7.85
C VAL A 26 3.06 16.14 9.08
N LYS A 27 4.29 15.97 9.55
CA LYS A 27 4.89 16.87 10.57
C LYS A 27 5.26 18.20 9.90
N ARG A 28 4.63 19.30 10.32
CA ARG A 28 4.90 20.63 9.77
C ARG A 28 5.73 21.44 10.75
N ARG A 29 6.85 21.99 10.27
CA ARG A 29 7.66 22.94 11.03
C ARG A 29 7.10 24.37 10.98
N ARG A 30 6.50 24.76 9.86
CA ARG A 30 6.01 26.14 9.64
C ARG A 30 4.52 26.22 9.97
N LEU A 31 4.18 27.12 10.90
CA LEU A 31 2.81 27.57 11.12
C LEU A 31 2.28 28.21 9.82
N LYS A 32 1.10 27.77 9.38
CA LYS A 32 0.39 28.40 8.26
C LYS A 32 -0.78 29.17 8.82
N ASP A 33 -1.20 30.20 8.09
CA ASP A 33 -2.52 30.78 8.28
C ASP A 33 -3.55 29.66 8.14
N ASN A 34 -4.48 29.55 9.09
CA ASN A 34 -5.50 28.49 9.18
C ASN A 34 -6.55 28.53 8.05
N SER A 35 -6.20 29.12 6.90
CA SER A 35 -7.06 29.33 5.73
C SER A 35 -7.42 28.05 4.98
N LYS A 36 -6.70 26.94 5.19
CA LYS A 36 -6.96 25.67 4.51
C LYS A 36 -6.80 24.47 5.43
N ILE A 37 -7.69 23.50 5.29
CA ILE A 37 -7.62 22.22 6.00
C ILE A 37 -6.26 21.58 5.73
N PRO A 38 -5.49 21.26 6.77
CA PRO A 38 -4.18 20.68 6.59
C PRO A 38 -4.30 19.26 6.03
N ARG A 39 -3.52 18.97 4.96
CA ARG A 39 -3.19 17.58 4.61
C ARG A 39 -2.62 16.87 5.85
N SER A 40 -3.29 15.80 6.27
CA SER A 40 -2.93 14.96 7.41
C SER A 40 -1.87 13.92 7.07
N ARG A 41 -1.87 13.42 5.83
CA ARG A 41 -1.05 12.29 5.38
C ARG A 41 -0.17 12.63 4.17
N SER A 42 0.99 12.01 4.12
CA SER A 42 1.92 11.97 2.99
C SER A 42 2.18 10.54 2.58
N PHE A 43 2.37 10.31 1.28
CA PHE A 43 2.58 8.99 0.70
C PHE A 43 3.98 8.93 0.11
N THR A 44 4.73 7.89 0.46
CA THR A 44 6.03 7.57 -0.14
C THR A 44 5.92 6.23 -0.85
N TYR A 45 6.36 6.18 -2.11
CA TYR A 45 6.23 5.02 -2.99
C TYR A 45 7.56 4.30 -3.12
N TYR A 46 7.54 2.97 -3.15
CA TYR A 46 8.73 2.13 -3.19
C TYR A 46 8.64 1.03 -4.24
N PHE A 47 9.79 0.52 -4.67
CA PHE A 47 9.90 -0.78 -5.33
C PHE A 47 10.86 -1.67 -4.56
N ARG A 48 10.45 -2.91 -4.33
CA ARG A 48 11.33 -3.95 -3.82
C ARG A 48 12.18 -4.48 -4.95
N ARG A 49 13.50 -4.52 -4.74
CA ARG A 49 14.40 -5.29 -5.58
C ARG A 49 14.71 -6.60 -4.85
N VAL A 50 14.69 -7.71 -5.59
CA VAL A 50 15.03 -9.02 -5.02
C VAL A 50 16.43 -8.95 -4.38
N GLY A 51 16.52 -9.29 -3.09
CA GLY A 51 17.77 -9.31 -2.33
C GLY A 51 18.39 -7.94 -2.00
N LYS A 52 17.67 -6.83 -2.14
CA LYS A 52 18.16 -5.47 -1.81
C LYS A 52 17.09 -4.62 -1.13
N ASP A 53 17.53 -3.50 -0.56
CA ASP A 53 16.65 -2.52 0.05
C ASP A 53 15.60 -1.96 -0.93
N ASP A 54 14.45 -1.59 -0.37
CA ASP A 54 13.37 -0.94 -1.10
C ASP A 54 13.83 0.44 -1.64
N ILE A 55 13.63 0.67 -2.94
CA ILE A 55 14.03 1.92 -3.60
C ILE A 55 12.84 2.86 -3.65
N SER A 56 13.00 4.07 -3.08
CA SER A 56 11.99 5.11 -3.16
C SER A 56 11.85 5.63 -4.59
N VAL A 57 10.61 5.78 -5.06
CA VAL A 57 10.30 6.32 -6.38
C VAL A 57 9.30 7.46 -6.32
N CYS A 58 9.28 8.27 -7.37
CA CYS A 58 8.29 9.31 -7.50
C CYS A 58 6.91 8.72 -7.84
N LYS A 59 5.85 9.43 -7.43
CA LYS A 59 4.46 9.04 -7.68
C LYS A 59 4.15 8.83 -9.16
N LYS A 60 4.67 9.70 -10.04
CA LYS A 60 4.43 9.64 -11.48
C LYS A 60 4.93 8.32 -12.06
N TYR A 61 6.16 7.94 -11.72
CA TYR A 61 6.76 6.70 -12.17
C TYR A 61 5.95 5.49 -11.68
N PHE A 62 5.65 5.43 -10.38
CA PHE A 62 4.84 4.35 -9.79
C PHE A 62 3.47 4.17 -10.47
N LYS A 63 2.78 5.27 -10.77
CA LYS A 63 1.49 5.25 -11.48
C LYS A 63 1.59 4.69 -12.89
N VAL A 64 2.61 5.11 -13.64
CA VAL A 64 2.83 4.64 -15.02
C VAL A 64 3.16 3.16 -15.02
N THR A 65 3.99 2.72 -14.07
CA THR A 65 4.39 1.31 -13.94
C THR A 65 3.22 0.37 -13.69
N TYR A 66 2.31 0.72 -12.76
CA TYR A 66 1.14 -0.12 -12.43
C TYR A 66 -0.14 0.26 -13.17
N GLN A 67 -0.08 1.28 -14.04
CA GLN A 67 -1.22 1.83 -14.78
C GLN A 67 -2.40 2.21 -13.88
N VAL A 68 -2.12 2.79 -12.71
CA VAL A 68 -3.14 3.16 -11.71
C VAL A 68 -3.42 4.66 -11.65
N ARG A 69 -4.70 4.98 -11.44
CA ARG A 69 -5.17 6.37 -11.26
C ARG A 69 -4.92 6.87 -9.83
N ASP A 70 -4.86 8.19 -9.67
CA ASP A 70 -4.66 8.81 -8.36
C ASP A 70 -5.75 8.42 -7.36
N GLY A 71 -7.02 8.48 -7.74
CA GLY A 71 -8.14 8.14 -6.87
C GLY A 71 -7.98 6.76 -6.23
N ARG A 72 -7.60 5.77 -7.05
CA ARG A 72 -7.36 4.40 -6.58
C ARG A 72 -6.25 4.33 -5.53
N LEU A 73 -5.15 5.08 -5.71
CA LEU A 73 -4.06 5.13 -4.72
C LEU A 73 -4.51 5.77 -3.41
N TYR A 74 -5.30 6.84 -3.47
CA TYR A 74 -5.86 7.47 -2.27
C TYR A 74 -6.83 6.54 -1.55
N ASP A 75 -7.77 5.92 -2.27
CA ASP A 75 -8.77 5.02 -1.69
C ASP A 75 -8.13 3.79 -1.03
N CYS A 76 -7.12 3.20 -1.69
CA CYS A 76 -6.31 2.09 -1.19
C CYS A 76 -5.64 2.41 0.17
N CYS A 77 -5.11 3.62 0.32
CA CYS A 77 -4.37 4.01 1.52
C CYS A 77 -5.24 4.69 2.60
N CYS A 78 -6.46 5.11 2.27
CA CYS A 78 -7.38 5.75 3.20
C CYS A 78 -8.39 4.77 3.82
N LYS A 79 -8.73 3.66 3.14
CA LYS A 79 -9.66 2.65 3.68
C LYS A 79 -8.95 1.75 4.70
N GLU A 80 -9.51 1.69 5.92
CA GLU A 80 -9.02 0.88 7.05
C GLU A 80 -9.07 -0.63 6.78
N GLN A 81 -9.96 -1.08 5.89
CA GLN A 81 -10.14 -2.49 5.53
C GLN A 81 -8.87 -3.17 5.00
N VAL A 82 -7.97 -2.41 4.35
CA VAL A 82 -6.70 -2.96 3.85
C VAL A 82 -5.60 -2.92 4.93
N SER A 83 -5.73 -2.04 5.94
CA SER A 83 -4.78 -1.97 7.06
C SER A 83 -4.87 -3.22 7.93
N LEU A 84 -6.09 -3.65 8.27
CA LEU A 84 -6.33 -4.83 9.10
C LEU A 84 -5.76 -6.10 8.46
N LEU A 85 -5.76 -6.22 7.14
CA LEU A 85 -5.17 -7.38 6.44
C LEU A 85 -3.64 -7.41 6.45
N ILE A 86 -2.99 -6.27 6.63
CA ILE A 86 -1.52 -6.13 6.57
C ILE A 86 -0.92 -6.07 7.99
N ASP A 87 -1.61 -5.45 8.94
CA ASP A 87 -1.14 -5.26 10.31
C ASP A 87 -1.12 -6.56 11.15
N HIS A 88 -1.79 -7.63 10.68
CA HIS A 88 -1.75 -8.94 11.32
C HIS A 88 -0.62 -9.87 10.84
N CYS A 89 0.42 -9.31 10.18
CA CYS A 89 1.70 -10.00 10.01
C CYS A 89 2.40 -10.17 11.38
N GLY A 90 1.87 -11.05 12.24
CA GLY A 90 2.45 -11.35 13.56
C GLY A 90 1.53 -12.02 14.58
N LEU A 91 0.21 -12.11 14.37
CA LEU A 91 -0.71 -12.73 15.34
C LEU A 91 -1.76 -13.63 14.66
N HIS A 92 -1.95 -14.80 15.26
CA HIS A 92 -2.89 -15.85 14.83
C HIS A 92 -4.35 -15.34 14.87
N ILE A 93 -4.94 -15.06 13.72
CA ILE A 93 -6.36 -14.66 13.60
C ILE A 93 -7.22 -15.94 13.53
N PRO A 94 -8.29 -16.07 14.35
CA PRO A 94 -9.25 -17.14 14.18
C PRO A 94 -10.08 -16.91 12.90
N GLY A 95 -10.01 -17.89 12.00
CA GLY A 95 -10.49 -17.80 10.63
C GLY A 95 -12.00 -17.70 10.49
N SER A 96 -12.53 -16.48 10.42
CA SER A 96 -13.91 -16.26 9.99
C SER A 96 -13.99 -15.12 8.97
N LYS A 97 -14.41 -15.52 7.76
CA LYS A 97 -14.87 -14.72 6.60
C LYS A 97 -13.86 -14.15 5.59
N ILE A 98 -12.59 -14.53 5.62
CA ILE A 98 -11.67 -14.22 4.50
C ILE A 98 -10.96 -15.50 4.12
N ASP A 99 -10.98 -15.85 2.84
CA ASP A 99 -10.30 -17.03 2.29
C ASP A 99 -8.77 -16.84 2.41
N LEU A 100 -8.28 -17.15 3.62
CA LEU A 100 -6.97 -16.77 4.15
C LEU A 100 -5.84 -17.39 3.33
N HIS A 101 -6.10 -18.52 2.66
CA HIS A 101 -5.11 -19.31 1.92
C HIS A 101 -4.59 -18.60 0.65
N ARG A 102 -5.39 -17.76 -0.01
CA ARG A 102 -4.94 -16.99 -1.18
C ARG A 102 -4.10 -15.77 -0.79
N LEU A 103 -4.42 -15.15 0.35
CA LEU A 103 -3.74 -13.96 0.85
C LEU A 103 -2.38 -14.26 1.49
N THR A 104 -2.25 -15.36 2.22
CA THR A 104 -0.96 -15.77 2.81
C THR A 104 0.10 -16.05 1.75
N ASN A 105 -0.27 -16.67 0.62
CA ASN A 105 0.66 -16.88 -0.49
C ASN A 105 1.09 -15.57 -1.16
N LEU A 106 0.18 -14.61 -1.34
CA LEU A 106 0.50 -13.27 -1.89
C LEU A 106 1.45 -12.48 -0.98
N ILE A 107 1.28 -12.59 0.34
CA ILE A 107 2.11 -11.90 1.34
C ILE A 107 3.47 -12.58 1.52
N CYS A 108 3.54 -13.91 1.44
CA CYS A 108 4.79 -14.68 1.46
C CYS A 108 5.63 -14.47 0.19
N ILE A 109 5.02 -14.34 -0.99
CA ILE A 109 5.73 -13.99 -2.24
C ILE A 109 6.34 -12.59 -2.19
N LEU A 110 5.73 -11.67 -1.44
CA LEU A 110 6.31 -10.35 -1.22
C LEU A 110 7.45 -10.36 -0.20
N SER A 111 7.54 -11.39 0.66
CA SER A 111 8.49 -11.46 1.79
C SER A 111 9.74 -12.32 1.52
N ASN A 112 9.79 -13.03 0.38
CA ASN A 112 10.99 -13.68 -0.18
C ASN A 112 11.59 -12.84 -1.32
#